data_AF-A0A6N7PPU3-F1
#
_entry.id   AF-A0A6N7PPU3-F1
#
_cell.length_a   1.000
_cell.length_b   1.000
_cell.length_c   1.000
_cell.angle_alpha   90.00
_cell.angle_beta   90.00
_cell.angle_gamma   90.00
#
_symmetry.space_group_name_H-M   'P 1'
#
loop_
_entity.id
_entity.type
_entity.pdbx_description
1 polymer ?
#
loop_
_entity_poly.entity_id
_entity_poly.type
_entity_poly.pdbx_seq_one_letter_code
_entity_poly.pdbx_strand_id
1 'polypeptide(L)'
;MSVNKHKPHWLILPEDDANRQLATGFELSFPNKNIQVLPPARGWGHARDSFEREHNREMQKYPERLMVLLVDFDNQADRRAAVTSEVLDSLRDRVFVLGSYVHPEELKRALGMSYEKIGKALARECVEEKGETWEHPLLRHNLRDLLRIRKRISAG
;
A
#
# COMPACT_ATOMS: atom_id res chain seq x y z
N MET A 1 -5.80 0.11 18.76
CA MET A 1 -7.25 0.42 18.78
C MET A 1 -7.86 -0.13 17.50
N SER A 2 -9.04 -0.76 17.56
CA SER A 2 -9.72 -1.20 16.33
C SER A 2 -10.31 0.01 15.60
N VAL A 3 -10.00 0.15 14.30
CA VAL A 3 -10.57 1.21 13.46
C VAL A 3 -12.07 0.96 13.27
N ASN A 4 -12.89 2.02 13.30
CA ASN A 4 -14.32 1.90 13.06
C ASN A 4 -14.57 1.52 11.59
N LYS A 5 -14.97 0.27 11.36
CA LYS A 5 -15.14 -0.34 10.03
C LYS A 5 -16.25 0.30 9.17
N HIS A 6 -17.10 1.15 9.77
CA HIS A 6 -18.18 1.85 9.07
C HIS A 6 -17.82 3.29 8.66
N LYS A 7 -16.65 3.79 9.06
CA LYS A 7 -16.12 5.07 8.59
C LYS A 7 -15.09 4.85 7.48
N PRO A 8 -14.75 5.88 6.69
CA PRO A 8 -13.60 5.84 5.80
C PRO A 8 -12.36 5.36 6.55
N HIS A 9 -11.82 4.23 6.11
CA HIS A 9 -10.62 3.64 6.70
C HIS A 9 -9.79 2.94 5.63
N TRP A 10 -8.48 2.98 5.84
CA TRP A 10 -7.48 2.40 4.98
C TRP A 10 -6.90 1.16 5.64
N LEU A 11 -6.89 0.04 4.93
CA LEU A 11 -6.14 -1.14 5.30
C LEU A 11 -4.90 -1.26 4.42
N ILE A 12 -3.76 -1.58 5.02
CA ILE A 12 -2.55 -1.94 4.28
C ILE A 12 -2.25 -3.41 4.55
N LEU A 13 -2.25 -4.25 3.52
CA LEU A 13 -1.83 -5.64 3.60
C LEU A 13 -0.39 -5.76 3.08
N PRO A 14 0.61 -5.88 3.95
CA PRO A 14 1.99 -6.09 3.54
C PRO A 14 2.23 -7.55 3.16
N GLU A 15 3.07 -7.77 2.16
CA GLU A 15 3.55 -9.10 1.79
C GLU A 15 4.34 -9.75 2.93
N ASP A 16 5.29 -9.04 3.51
CA ASP A 16 6.25 -9.57 4.48
C ASP A 16 6.57 -8.57 5.61
N ASP A 17 7.63 -8.85 6.37
CA ASP A 17 8.07 -8.01 7.48
C ASP A 17 8.63 -6.66 7.03
N ALA A 18 9.43 -6.64 5.96
CA ALA A 18 10.04 -5.42 5.45
C ALA A 18 8.97 -4.45 4.93
N ASN A 19 8.00 -4.97 4.17
CA ASN A 19 6.83 -4.22 3.73
C ASN A 19 5.98 -3.73 4.91
N ARG A 20 5.81 -4.54 5.95
CA ARG A 20 5.10 -4.10 7.17
C ARG A 20 5.81 -2.92 7.83
N GLN A 21 7.14 -2.95 7.95
CA GLN A 21 7.89 -1.86 8.57
C GLN A 21 7.80 -0.55 7.76
N LEU A 22 7.82 -0.63 6.41
CA LEU A 22 7.52 0.51 5.54
C LEU A 22 6.11 1.06 5.82
N ALA A 23 5.10 0.19 5.84
CA ALA A 23 3.72 0.56 6.11
C ALA A 23 3.52 1.17 7.51
N THR A 24 4.22 0.65 8.53
CA THR A 24 4.21 1.22 9.89
C THR A 24 4.84 2.61 9.91
N GLY A 25 5.97 2.81 9.23
CA GLY A 25 6.54 4.15 9.06
C GLY A 25 5.56 5.12 8.40
N PHE A 26 4.85 4.66 7.37
CA PHE A 26 3.83 5.44 6.69
C PHE A 26 2.68 5.82 7.64
N GLU A 27 2.09 4.83 8.32
CA GLU A 27 0.99 5.04 9.30
C GLU A 27 1.37 6.06 10.39
N LEU A 28 2.61 6.02 10.89
CA LEU A 28 3.07 6.92 11.95
C LEU A 28 3.14 8.40 11.52
N SER A 29 3.38 8.67 10.24
CA SER A 29 3.54 10.03 9.71
C SER A 29 2.37 10.49 8.85
N PHE A 30 1.40 9.64 8.58
CA PHE A 30 0.23 10.01 7.81
C PHE A 30 -0.74 10.84 8.67
N PRO A 31 -1.24 12.00 8.20
CA PRO A 31 -2.11 12.88 8.98
C PRO A 31 -3.43 12.24 9.40
N ASN A 32 -3.96 11.33 8.58
CA ASN A 32 -5.21 10.62 8.86
C ASN A 32 -4.92 9.35 9.67
N LYS A 33 -5.42 9.29 10.91
CA LYS A 33 -5.20 8.15 11.81
C LYS A 33 -6.12 6.95 11.54
N ASN A 34 -6.94 6.97 10.49
CA ASN A 34 -7.75 5.81 10.07
C ASN A 34 -6.99 4.88 9.10
N ILE A 35 -5.70 4.69 9.30
CA ILE A 35 -4.92 3.63 8.66
C ILE A 35 -4.78 2.49 9.65
N GLN A 36 -4.85 1.27 9.14
CA GLN A 36 -4.49 0.06 9.88
C GLN A 36 -3.56 -0.79 9.02
N VAL A 37 -2.35 -1.03 9.55
CA VAL A 37 -1.42 -2.01 8.98
C VAL A 37 -1.82 -3.41 9.46
N LEU A 38 -2.09 -4.31 8.52
CA LEU A 38 -2.44 -5.71 8.80
C LEU A 38 -1.18 -6.55 9.07
N PRO A 39 -1.33 -7.73 9.70
CA PRO A 39 -0.25 -8.71 9.74
C PRO A 39 0.22 -9.07 8.32
N PRO A 40 1.52 -9.40 8.12
CA PRO A 40 2.01 -9.76 6.80
C PRO A 40 1.34 -11.01 6.26
N ALA A 41 1.10 -11.02 4.96
CA ALA A 41 0.52 -12.15 4.25
C ALA A 41 1.47 -13.35 4.17
N ARG A 42 2.78 -13.11 4.35
CA ARG A 42 3.89 -14.09 4.24
C ARG A 42 4.18 -14.50 2.80
N GLY A 43 4.19 -13.53 1.88
CA GLY A 43 4.49 -13.72 0.45
C GLY A 43 3.38 -13.19 -0.46
N TRP A 44 3.73 -12.75 -1.66
CA TRP A 44 2.79 -12.12 -2.60
C TRP A 44 1.64 -13.06 -3.01
N GLY A 45 1.92 -14.36 -3.17
CA GLY A 45 0.89 -15.36 -3.48
C GLY A 45 -0.15 -15.46 -2.37
N HIS A 46 0.29 -15.43 -1.11
CA HIS A 46 -0.62 -15.39 0.04
C HIS A 46 -1.36 -14.05 0.15
N ALA A 47 -0.72 -12.93 -0.21
CA ALA A 47 -1.40 -11.62 -0.24
C ALA A 47 -2.53 -11.63 -1.26
N ARG A 48 -2.28 -12.18 -2.46
CA ARG A 48 -3.27 -12.39 -3.51
C ARG A 48 -4.41 -13.29 -3.05
N ASP A 49 -4.09 -14.49 -2.56
CA ASP A 49 -5.10 -15.49 -2.17
C ASP A 49 -5.95 -15.01 -0.98
N SER A 50 -5.34 -14.32 -0.02
CA SER A 50 -6.06 -13.66 1.09
C SER A 50 -7.01 -12.58 0.57
N PHE A 51 -6.54 -11.78 -0.39
CA PHE A 51 -7.37 -10.74 -0.99
C PHE A 51 -8.59 -11.32 -1.70
N GLU A 52 -8.37 -12.34 -2.54
CA GLU A 52 -9.42 -13.03 -3.28
C GLU A 52 -10.49 -13.61 -2.35
N ARG A 53 -10.05 -14.36 -1.32
CA ARG A 53 -10.94 -15.16 -0.46
C ARG A 53 -11.64 -14.36 0.62
N GLU A 54 -10.98 -13.35 1.17
CA GLU A 54 -11.47 -12.65 2.37
C GLU A 54 -11.75 -11.18 2.08
N HIS A 55 -10.78 -10.46 1.53
CA HIS A 55 -10.88 -9.01 1.41
C HIS A 55 -11.88 -8.56 0.36
N ASN A 56 -12.06 -9.29 -0.74
CA ASN A 56 -13.10 -8.98 -1.74
C ASN A 56 -14.50 -8.89 -1.10
N ARG A 57 -14.90 -9.92 -0.33
CA ARG A 57 -16.20 -9.97 0.34
C ARG A 57 -16.34 -8.85 1.37
N GLU A 58 -15.29 -8.61 2.14
CA GLU A 58 -15.30 -7.55 3.15
C GLU A 58 -15.34 -6.14 2.53
N MET A 59 -14.63 -5.90 1.42
CA MET A 59 -14.65 -4.63 0.69
C MET A 59 -16.02 -4.33 0.06
N GLN A 60 -16.76 -5.36 -0.34
CA GLN A 60 -18.17 -5.21 -0.76
C GLN A 60 -19.07 -4.84 0.42
N LYS A 61 -18.87 -5.49 1.58
CA LYS A 61 -19.65 -5.24 2.79
C LYS A 61 -19.41 -3.85 3.39
N TYR A 62 -18.19 -3.31 3.26
CA TYR A 62 -17.80 -2.01 3.79
C TYR A 62 -17.41 -1.05 2.65
N PRO A 63 -18.36 -0.25 2.14
CA PRO A 63 -18.14 0.60 0.95
C PRO A 63 -17.10 1.71 1.17
N GLU A 64 -16.94 2.16 2.41
CA GLU A 64 -15.97 3.19 2.81
C GLU A 64 -14.55 2.63 3.05
N ARG A 65 -14.37 1.31 2.94
CA ARG A 65 -13.05 0.68 3.09
C ARG A 65 -12.23 0.91 1.83
N LEU A 66 -10.99 1.34 2.05
CA LEU A 66 -9.93 1.46 1.05
C LEU A 66 -8.83 0.47 1.41
N MET A 67 -8.16 -0.09 0.40
CA MET A 67 -7.14 -1.11 0.63
C MET A 67 -5.90 -0.88 -0.23
N VAL A 68 -4.74 -1.01 0.40
CA VAL A 68 -3.43 -1.05 -0.26
C VAL A 68 -2.86 -2.45 -0.10
N LEU A 69 -2.57 -3.10 -1.21
CA LEU A 69 -1.75 -4.31 -1.27
C LEU A 69 -0.31 -3.86 -1.48
N LEU A 70 0.55 -4.11 -0.50
CA LEU A 70 1.96 -3.71 -0.53
C LEU A 70 2.81 -4.96 -0.75
N VAL A 71 3.26 -5.17 -1.99
CA VAL A 71 3.92 -6.39 -2.46
C VAL A 71 5.22 -6.08 -3.20
N ASP A 72 6.16 -7.01 -3.17
CA ASP A 72 7.42 -6.92 -3.87
C ASP A 72 7.26 -7.40 -5.31
N PHE A 73 7.68 -6.55 -6.25
CA PHE A 73 7.55 -6.89 -7.66
C PHE A 73 8.70 -7.77 -8.14
N ASP A 74 9.83 -7.91 -7.42
CA ASP A 74 10.97 -8.76 -7.79
C ASP A 74 11.41 -8.62 -9.26
N ASN A 75 11.38 -7.39 -9.78
CA ASN A 75 11.67 -7.07 -11.19
C ASN A 75 10.73 -7.78 -12.20
N GLN A 76 9.54 -8.19 -11.75
CA GLN A 76 8.52 -8.94 -12.47
C GLN A 76 7.24 -8.09 -12.57
N ALA A 77 7.07 -7.41 -13.71
CA ALA A 77 5.94 -6.51 -13.95
C ALA A 77 4.58 -7.24 -13.95
N ASP A 78 4.57 -8.53 -14.24
CA ASP A 78 3.40 -9.41 -14.22
C ASP A 78 2.85 -9.65 -12.82
N ARG A 79 3.65 -9.53 -11.75
CA ARG A 79 3.15 -9.66 -10.37
C ARG A 79 2.10 -8.64 -10.01
N ARG A 80 2.30 -7.38 -10.43
CA ARG A 80 1.27 -6.35 -10.26
C ARG A 80 -0.01 -6.76 -10.95
N ALA A 81 0.07 -7.25 -12.18
CA ALA A 81 -1.09 -7.69 -12.94
C ALA A 81 -1.78 -8.89 -12.28
N ALA A 82 -1.03 -9.88 -11.80
CA ALA A 82 -1.54 -11.07 -11.13
C ALA A 82 -2.22 -10.77 -9.78
N VAL A 83 -1.76 -9.76 -9.04
CA VAL A 83 -2.46 -9.31 -7.82
C VAL A 83 -3.69 -8.47 -8.19
N THR A 84 -3.58 -7.65 -9.23
CA THR A 84 -4.68 -6.78 -9.69
C THR A 84 -5.81 -7.56 -10.36
N SER A 85 -5.56 -8.74 -10.93
CA SER A 85 -6.58 -9.57 -11.57
C SER A 85 -7.62 -10.11 -10.58
N GLU A 86 -7.23 -10.30 -9.32
CA GLU A 86 -8.14 -10.75 -8.26
C GLU A 86 -9.04 -9.65 -7.71
N VAL A 87 -8.77 -8.40 -8.09
CA VAL A 87 -9.60 -7.25 -7.70
C VAL A 87 -10.84 -7.20 -8.58
N LEU A 88 -12.00 -7.39 -7.95
CA LEU A 88 -13.28 -7.22 -8.61
C LEU A 88 -13.41 -5.84 -9.25
N ASP A 89 -14.02 -5.77 -10.42
CA ASP A 89 -14.15 -4.52 -11.18
C ASP A 89 -14.82 -3.39 -10.36
N SER A 90 -15.83 -3.72 -9.56
CA SER A 90 -16.53 -2.79 -8.68
C SER A 90 -15.68 -2.24 -7.53
N LEU A 91 -14.54 -2.87 -7.24
CA LEU A 91 -13.61 -2.50 -6.18
C LEU A 91 -12.37 -1.79 -6.70
N ARG A 92 -12.13 -1.75 -8.03
CA ARG A 92 -10.90 -1.21 -8.60
C ARG A 92 -10.57 0.18 -8.08
N ASP A 93 -11.55 1.08 -7.98
CA ASP A 93 -11.34 2.45 -7.51
C ASP A 93 -11.02 2.59 -6.01
N ARG A 94 -11.09 1.50 -5.24
CA ARG A 94 -10.87 1.45 -3.79
C ARG A 94 -9.68 0.56 -3.40
N VAL A 95 -9.05 -0.11 -4.36
CA VAL A 95 -7.90 -0.99 -4.16
C VAL A 95 -6.70 -0.47 -4.95
N PHE A 96 -5.55 -0.45 -4.28
CA PHE A 96 -4.29 0.04 -4.81
C PHE A 96 -3.22 -1.04 -4.61
N VAL A 97 -2.38 -1.25 -5.62
CA VAL A 97 -1.27 -2.22 -5.54
C VAL A 97 0.03 -1.44 -5.67
N LEU A 98 0.77 -1.36 -4.56
CA LEU A 98 2.03 -0.62 -4.45
C LEU A 98 3.16 -1.59 -4.08
N GLY A 99 4.41 -1.17 -4.29
CA GLY A 99 5.55 -2.03 -4.01
C GLY A 99 6.89 -1.45 -4.38
N SER A 100 7.97 -2.03 -3.86
CA SER A 100 9.30 -1.83 -4.45
C SER A 100 9.37 -2.57 -5.78
N TYR A 101 10.01 -1.97 -6.78
CA TYR A 101 10.18 -2.62 -8.07
C TYR A 101 11.02 -3.91 -7.99
N VAL A 102 11.99 -3.92 -7.07
CA VAL A 102 12.82 -5.10 -6.78
C VAL A 102 12.35 -5.68 -5.45
N HIS A 103 12.98 -5.28 -4.34
CA HIS A 103 12.53 -5.62 -2.98
C HIS A 103 12.85 -4.45 -2.03
N PRO A 104 12.32 -4.42 -0.79
CA PRO A 104 12.48 -3.31 0.14
C PRO A 104 13.93 -3.10 0.58
N GLU A 105 14.74 -4.16 0.67
CA GLU A 105 16.15 -4.07 1.13
C GLU A 105 16.99 -3.24 0.15
N GLU A 106 16.77 -3.37 -1.17
CA GLU A 106 17.47 -2.52 -2.14
C GLU A 106 17.02 -1.06 -2.02
N LEU A 107 15.74 -0.81 -1.74
CA LEU A 107 15.25 0.54 -1.46
C LEU A 107 15.90 1.13 -0.21
N LYS A 108 15.99 0.33 0.86
CA LYS A 108 16.69 0.67 2.10
C LYS A 108 18.15 1.04 1.86
N ARG A 109 18.85 0.21 1.07
CA ARG A 109 20.26 0.43 0.70
C ARG A 109 20.44 1.69 -0.14
N ALA A 110 19.59 1.88 -1.14
CA ALA A 110 19.67 3.03 -2.06
C ALA A 110 19.43 4.36 -1.37
N LEU A 111 18.48 4.41 -0.43
CA LEU A 111 18.14 5.65 0.29
C LEU A 111 18.99 5.87 1.55
N GLY A 112 19.72 4.86 2.04
CA GLY A 112 20.51 4.97 3.27
C GLY A 112 19.66 5.20 4.53
N MET A 113 18.39 4.77 4.52
CA MET A 113 17.40 5.01 5.57
C MET A 113 16.88 3.69 6.14
N SER A 114 16.29 3.71 7.34
CA SER A 114 15.52 2.56 7.83
C SER A 114 14.17 2.46 7.11
N TYR A 115 13.55 1.27 7.09
CA TYR A 115 12.21 1.08 6.52
C TYR A 115 11.20 2.07 7.11
N GLU A 116 11.22 2.25 8.45
CA GLU A 116 10.34 3.23 9.10
C GLU A 116 10.57 4.65 8.57
N LYS A 117 11.83 5.10 8.44
CA LYS A 117 12.15 6.43 7.91
C LYS A 117 11.68 6.61 6.46
N ILE A 118 11.83 5.58 5.64
CA ILE A 118 11.33 5.57 4.26
C ILE A 118 9.80 5.69 4.26
N GLY A 119 9.11 4.86 5.05
CA GLY A 119 7.64 4.95 5.20
C GLY A 119 7.18 6.34 5.61
N LYS A 120 7.86 6.97 6.58
CA LYS A 120 7.57 8.33 7.03
C LYS A 120 7.74 9.36 5.92
N ALA A 121 8.82 9.26 5.15
CA ALA A 121 9.05 10.12 3.98
C ALA A 121 7.93 9.94 2.94
N LEU A 122 7.60 8.69 2.59
CA LEU A 122 6.53 8.38 1.64
C LEU A 122 5.17 8.96 2.08
N ALA A 123 4.82 8.87 3.37
CA ALA A 123 3.59 9.46 3.90
C ALA A 123 3.56 10.99 3.78
N ARG A 124 4.67 11.63 4.12
CA ARG A 124 4.81 13.09 4.01
C ARG A 124 4.67 13.54 2.55
N GLU A 125 5.43 12.93 1.64
CA GLU A 125 5.40 13.26 0.21
C GLU A 125 4.05 12.90 -0.45
N CYS A 126 3.33 11.91 0.09
CA CYS A 126 1.98 11.59 -0.36
C CYS A 126 1.03 12.79 -0.17
N VAL A 127 1.15 13.50 0.95
CA VAL A 127 0.28 14.63 1.33
C VAL A 127 0.80 15.97 0.78
N GLU A 128 2.10 16.22 0.86
CA GLU A 128 2.70 17.49 0.44
C GLU A 128 2.81 17.63 -1.09
N GLU A 129 2.60 16.52 -1.82
CA GLU A 129 2.78 16.42 -3.28
C GLU A 129 4.17 16.86 -3.77
N LYS A 130 5.16 16.79 -2.88
CA LYS A 130 6.55 17.20 -3.12
C LYS A 130 7.49 16.21 -2.46
N GLY A 131 8.64 15.99 -3.10
CA GLY A 131 9.71 15.13 -2.61
C GLY A 131 10.27 14.23 -3.70
N GLU A 132 11.28 13.44 -3.34
CA GLU A 132 12.06 12.62 -4.29
C GLU A 132 11.95 11.12 -3.98
N THR A 133 11.39 10.74 -2.83
CA THR A 133 11.31 9.33 -2.41
C THR A 133 10.41 8.55 -3.36
N TRP A 134 9.22 9.07 -3.69
CA TRP A 134 8.34 8.43 -4.68
C TRP A 134 8.90 8.44 -6.10
N GLU A 135 9.75 9.41 -6.44
CA GLU A 135 10.39 9.54 -7.77
C GLU A 135 11.60 8.61 -7.94
N HIS A 136 12.06 7.99 -6.85
CA HIS A 136 13.16 7.04 -6.88
C HIS A 136 12.88 5.92 -7.91
N PRO A 137 13.87 5.44 -8.69
CA PRO A 137 13.65 4.43 -9.73
C PRO A 137 12.96 3.15 -9.25
N LEU A 138 13.18 2.76 -7.99
CA LEU A 138 12.53 1.61 -7.37
C LEU A 138 11.07 1.85 -6.96
N LEU A 139 10.55 3.08 -7.04
CA LEU A 139 9.20 3.46 -6.58
C LEU A 139 8.38 4.23 -7.61
N ARG A 140 8.98 4.94 -8.57
CA ARG A 140 8.27 5.79 -9.55
C ARG A 140 7.19 5.08 -10.38
N HIS A 141 7.29 3.77 -10.52
CA HIS A 141 6.28 2.95 -11.18
C HIS A 141 4.94 2.87 -10.39
N ASN A 142 4.93 3.30 -9.13
CA ASN A 142 3.74 3.44 -8.28
C ASN A 142 2.99 4.77 -8.49
N LEU A 143 3.55 5.74 -9.22
CA LEU A 143 3.00 7.09 -9.30
C LEU A 143 1.55 7.14 -9.79
N ARG A 144 1.16 6.23 -10.69
CA ARG A 144 -0.23 6.12 -11.14
C ARG A 144 -1.20 5.83 -9.99
N ASP A 145 -0.86 4.90 -9.11
CA ASP A 145 -1.68 4.55 -7.95
C ASP A 145 -1.58 5.59 -6.84
N LEU A 146 -0.42 6.22 -6.68
CA LEU A 146 -0.24 7.37 -5.78
C LEU A 146 -1.19 8.53 -6.13
N LEU A 147 -1.33 8.86 -7.41
CA LEU A 147 -2.28 9.90 -7.86
C LEU A 147 -3.73 9.53 -7.53
N ARG A 148 -4.09 8.25 -7.62
CA ARG A 148 -5.43 7.78 -7.25
C ARG A 148 -5.65 7.86 -5.74
N ILE A 149 -4.63 7.54 -4.94
CA ILE A 149 -4.65 7.67 -3.48
C ILE A 149 -4.82 9.14 -3.08
N ARG A 150 -4.04 10.07 -3.66
CA ARG A 150 -4.15 11.51 -3.40
C ARG A 150 -5.57 12.04 -3.63
N LYS A 151 -6.20 11.65 -4.75
CA LYS A 151 -7.60 11.99 -5.03
C LYS A 151 -8.58 11.52 -3.94
N ARG A 152 -8.30 10.40 -3.27
CA ARG A 152 -9.12 9.90 -2.14
C ARG A 152 -8.87 10.67 -0.86
N ILE A 153 -7.64 11.13 -0.64
CA ILE A 153 -7.28 11.90 0.55
C ILE A 153 -7.90 13.29 0.48
N SER A 154 -7.88 13.95 -0.68
CA SER A 154 -8.42 15.31 -0.85
C SER A 154 -9.96 15.36 -0.91
N ALA A 155 -10.63 14.22 -1.08
CA ALA A 155 -12.09 14.13 -1.24
C ALA A 155 -12.84 13.82 0.07
N GLY A 156 -12.13 13.61 1.18
CA GLY A 156 -12.70 13.34 2.51
C GLY A 156 -12.30 14.40 3.52
#